data_AF-A0AAW7AN34-F1
#
_entry.id   AF-A0AAW7AN34-F1
#
_cell.length_a   1.000
_cell.length_b   1.000
_cell.length_c   1.000
_cell.angle_alpha   90.00
_cell.angle_beta   90.00
_cell.angle_gamma   90.00
#
_symmetry.space_group_name_H-M   'P 1'
#
loop_
_entity.id
_entity.type
_entity.pdbx_description
1 polymer ?
#
loop_
_entity_poly.entity_id
_entity_poly.type
_entity_poly.pdbx_seq_one_letter_code
_entity_poly.pdbx_strand_id
1 'polypeptide(L)'
;MSRFDNPEEFELLTDCQKEALLEFCNSLEKIKSFNTRHTSYGLKHIFESLYRKELHDERFGSSISNGDFKGAMLKAGFDVKDEESLNWVFNISEKSIKNLGE
;
A
#
# COMPACT_ATOMS: atom_id res chain seq x y z
N MET A 1 3.78 -17.39 6.55
CA MET A 1 3.23 -16.02 6.53
C MET A 1 2.20 -15.86 7.64
N SER A 2 2.23 -14.75 8.37
CA SER A 2 1.12 -14.35 9.25
C SER A 2 -0.07 -13.93 8.39
N ARG A 3 -1.31 -14.13 8.87
CA ARG A 3 -2.53 -13.75 8.14
C ARG A 3 -2.52 -12.28 7.69
N PHE A 4 -1.98 -11.40 8.53
CA PHE A 4 -1.91 -9.94 8.28
C PHE A 4 -0.86 -9.50 7.25
N ASP A 5 -0.20 -10.44 6.59
CA ASP A 5 0.85 -10.19 5.60
C ASP A 5 0.55 -10.81 4.23
N ASN A 6 -0.58 -11.52 4.10
CA ASN A 6 -0.99 -12.12 2.84
C ASN A 6 -1.58 -11.05 1.91
N PRO A 7 -1.04 -10.83 0.69
CA PRO A 7 -1.59 -9.89 -0.29
C PRO A 7 -3.04 -10.18 -0.70
N GLU A 8 -3.52 -11.43 -0.55
CA GLU A 8 -4.92 -11.78 -0.84
C GLU A 8 -5.93 -11.15 0.13
N GLU A 9 -5.52 -10.73 1.33
CA GLU A 9 -6.43 -10.07 2.28
C GLU A 9 -6.98 -8.74 1.73
N PHE A 10 -6.32 -8.13 0.74
CA PHE A 10 -6.84 -6.96 0.03
C PHE A 10 -8.26 -7.21 -0.52
N GLU A 11 -8.58 -8.45 -0.92
CA GLU A 11 -9.91 -8.79 -1.44
C GLU A 11 -11.00 -8.80 -0.36
N LEU A 12 -10.62 -8.85 0.91
CA LEU A 12 -11.54 -8.83 2.05
C LEU A 12 -11.88 -7.41 2.52
N LEU A 13 -11.15 -6.39 2.04
CA LEU A 13 -11.46 -4.98 2.31
C LEU A 13 -12.83 -4.59 1.75
N THR A 14 -13.46 -3.60 2.37
CA THR A 14 -14.67 -2.97 1.83
C THR A 14 -14.36 -2.25 0.53
N ASP A 15 -15.37 -2.01 -0.32
CA ASP A 15 -15.17 -1.31 -1.59
C ASP A 15 -14.57 0.09 -1.37
N CYS A 16 -15.03 0.83 -0.35
CA CYS A 16 -14.49 2.15 -0.02
C CYS A 16 -13.01 2.09 0.37
N GLN A 17 -12.59 1.10 1.17
CA GLN A 17 -11.19 0.91 1.55
C GLN A 17 -10.33 0.53 0.33
N LYS A 18 -10.84 -0.33 -0.55
CA LYS A 18 -10.16 -0.71 -1.80
C LYS A 18 -9.98 0.49 -2.71
N GLU A 19 -11.03 1.29 -2.91
CA GLU A 19 -11.00 2.48 -3.75
C GLU A 19 -9.98 3.50 -3.22
N ALA A 20 -10.02 3.82 -1.92
CA ALA A 20 -9.07 4.75 -1.30
C ALA A 20 -7.62 4.24 -1.41
N LEU A 21 -7.39 2.96 -1.15
CA LEU A 21 -6.06 2.38 -1.21
C LEU A 21 -5.53 2.29 -2.65
N LEU A 22 -6.38 1.94 -3.62
CA LEU A 22 -5.99 1.95 -5.03
C LEU A 22 -5.77 3.36 -5.55
N GLU A 23 -6.56 4.36 -5.14
CA GLU A 23 -6.32 5.75 -5.49
C GLU A 23 -4.94 6.20 -5.01
N PHE A 24 -4.61 5.91 -3.75
CA PHE A 24 -3.28 6.15 -3.20
C PHE A 24 -2.18 5.46 -4.02
N CYS A 25 -2.31 4.16 -4.28
CA CYS A 25 -1.32 3.42 -5.06
C CYS A 25 -1.17 3.97 -6.50
N ASN A 26 -2.26 4.37 -7.15
CA ASN A 26 -2.26 4.92 -8.51
C ASN A 26 -1.71 6.36 -8.58
N SER A 27 -1.66 7.08 -7.45
CA SER A 27 -1.00 8.39 -7.36
C SER A 27 0.53 8.28 -7.41
N LEU A 28 1.07 7.09 -7.14
CA LEU A 28 2.50 6.80 -7.17
C LEU A 28 2.97 6.56 -8.61
N GLU A 29 4.21 6.96 -8.91
CA GLU A 29 4.80 6.77 -10.22
C GLU A 29 5.65 5.49 -10.25
N LYS A 30 5.32 4.56 -11.16
CA LYS A 30 6.12 3.35 -11.42
C LYS A 30 7.39 3.69 -12.21
N ILE A 31 8.52 3.17 -11.77
CA ILE A 31 9.84 3.33 -12.43
C ILE A 31 10.49 1.97 -12.69
N LYS A 32 11.64 1.94 -13.39
CA LYS A 32 12.34 0.68 -13.70
C LYS A 32 13.13 0.11 -12.51
N SER A 33 13.66 0.97 -11.64
CA SER A 33 14.48 0.56 -10.50
C SER A 33 13.66 0.39 -9.23
N PHE A 34 14.05 -0.53 -8.36
CA PHE A 34 13.46 -0.69 -7.04
C PHE A 34 13.92 0.41 -6.09
N ASN A 35 12.97 1.05 -5.39
CA ASN A 35 13.28 2.06 -4.38
C ASN A 35 13.39 1.42 -3.00
N THR A 36 14.61 1.11 -2.57
CA THR A 36 14.87 0.46 -1.28
C THR A 36 14.79 1.38 -0.06
N ARG A 37 14.43 2.67 -0.24
CA ARG A 37 14.31 3.64 0.86
C ARG A 37 12.99 3.50 1.61
N HIS A 38 11.99 2.93 0.94
CA HIS A 38 10.66 2.69 1.49
C HIS A 38 10.28 1.23 1.32
N THR A 39 9.45 0.74 2.25
CA THR A 39 8.91 -0.62 2.20
C THR A 39 7.39 -0.56 2.28
N SER A 40 6.72 -1.67 2.00
CA SER A 40 5.27 -1.83 2.16
C SER A 40 4.79 -1.32 3.51
N TYR A 41 5.50 -1.66 4.60
CA TYR A 41 5.15 -1.20 5.94
C TYR A 41 5.22 0.32 6.09
N GLY A 42 6.29 0.95 5.59
CA GLY A 42 6.44 2.40 5.66
C GLY A 42 5.38 3.14 4.84
N LEU A 43 5.12 2.67 3.62
CA LEU A 43 4.13 3.27 2.71
C LEU A 43 2.70 3.10 3.22
N LYS A 44 2.39 1.95 3.83
CA LYS A 44 1.11 1.70 4.51
C LYS A 44 0.82 2.76 5.58
N HIS A 45 1.81 3.12 6.39
CA HIS A 45 1.64 4.17 7.41
C HIS A 45 1.44 5.56 6.81
N ILE A 46 2.06 5.86 5.66
CA ILE A 46 1.82 7.11 4.94
C ILE A 46 0.36 7.16 4.47
N PHE A 47 -0.13 6.07 3.87
CA PHE A 47 -1.53 5.95 3.49
C PHE A 47 -2.47 6.13 4.69
N GLU A 48 -2.24 5.42 5.80
CA GLU A 48 -3.06 5.55 7.03
C GLU A 48 -3.08 6.98 7.59
N SER A 49 -2.00 7.74 7.40
CA SER A 49 -1.93 9.15 7.80
C SER A 49 -2.74 10.08 6.88
N LEU A 50 -2.72 9.84 5.57
CA LEU A 50 -3.37 10.70 4.57
C LEU A 50 -4.86 10.39 4.42
N TYR A 51 -5.23 9.12 4.45
CA TYR A 51 -6.58 8.61 4.17
C TYR A 51 -7.35 8.25 5.45
N ARG A 52 -7.03 8.91 6.58
CA ARG A 52 -7.64 8.59 7.89
C ARG A 52 -9.17 8.70 7.87
N LYS A 53 -9.73 9.63 7.10
CA LYS A 53 -11.19 9.85 7.06
C LYS A 53 -11.89 8.75 6.26
N GLU A 54 -11.28 8.37 5.15
CA GLU A 54 -11.70 7.33 4.23
C GLU A 54 -11.56 5.94 4.85
N LEU A 55 -10.58 5.76 5.76
CA LEU A 55 -10.40 4.55 6.53
C LEU A 55 -11.39 4.39 7.69
N HIS A 56 -12.08 5.44 8.10
CA HIS A 56 -12.98 5.36 9.24
C HIS A 56 -14.35 4.79 8.84
N ASP A 57 -14.44 3.46 8.74
CA ASP A 57 -15.70 2.73 8.74
C ASP A 57 -15.99 2.18 10.14
N GLU A 58 -17.21 2.44 10.62
CA GLU A 58 -17.72 2.03 11.93
C GLU A 58 -17.72 0.50 12.16
N ARG A 59 -17.53 -0.32 11.11
CA ARG A 59 -17.49 -1.79 11.17
C ARG A 59 -16.09 -2.39 11.03
N PHE A 60 -15.12 -1.69 10.45
CA PHE A 60 -13.82 -2.29 10.06
C PHE A 60 -12.58 -1.58 10.62
N GLY A 61 -12.73 -0.44 11.32
CA GLY A 61 -11.63 0.24 11.99
C GLY A 61 -10.70 1.03 11.05
N SER A 62 -9.85 1.87 11.63
CA SER A 62 -9.08 2.91 10.92
C SER A 62 -7.69 2.48 10.43
N SER A 63 -7.51 1.22 10.02
CA SER A 63 -6.20 0.70 9.64
C SER A 63 -6.28 -0.39 8.58
N ILE A 64 -5.20 -0.55 7.82
CA ILE A 64 -5.00 -1.68 6.90
C ILE A 64 -3.80 -2.50 7.34
N SER A 65 -3.80 -3.78 6.99
CA SER A 65 -2.67 -4.68 7.22
C SER A 65 -1.55 -4.44 6.18
N ASN A 66 -0.37 -5.01 6.43
CA ASN A 66 0.72 -4.96 5.47
C ASN A 66 0.37 -5.80 4.22
N GLY A 67 -0.37 -6.91 4.40
CA GLY A 67 -0.92 -7.72 3.32
C GLY A 67 -1.85 -6.92 2.40
N ASP A 68 -2.80 -6.19 2.97
CA ASP A 68 -3.73 -5.35 2.19
C ASP A 68 -2.98 -4.37 1.27
N PHE A 69 -1.97 -3.70 1.83
CA PHE A 69 -1.13 -2.77 1.08
C PHE A 69 -0.36 -3.47 -0.05
N LYS A 70 0.22 -4.65 0.22
CA LYS A 70 0.91 -5.45 -0.80
C LYS A 70 -0.03 -5.83 -1.95
N GLY A 71 -1.23 -6.30 -1.63
CA GLY A 71 -2.25 -6.66 -2.63
C GLY A 71 -2.64 -5.48 -3.52
N ALA A 72 -2.86 -4.30 -2.92
CA ALA A 72 -3.16 -3.09 -3.68
C ALA A 72 -2.04 -2.67 -4.63
N MET A 73 -0.78 -2.72 -4.17
CA MET A 73 0.38 -2.39 -4.99
C MET A 73 0.54 -3.33 -6.20
N LEU A 74 0.28 -4.63 -6.01
CA LEU A 74 0.26 -5.59 -7.12
C LEU A 74 -0.85 -5.26 -8.12
N LYS A 75 -2.06 -4.93 -7.65
CA LYS A 75 -3.19 -4.54 -8.51
C LYS A 75 -2.95 -3.23 -9.25
N ALA A 76 -2.26 -2.27 -8.65
CA ALA A 76 -1.80 -1.05 -9.29
C ALA A 76 -0.64 -1.29 -10.29
N GLY A 77 -0.17 -2.53 -10.41
CA GLY A 77 0.78 -2.95 -11.42
C GLY A 77 2.24 -2.70 -11.07
N PHE A 78 2.59 -2.53 -9.79
CA PHE A 78 3.99 -2.40 -9.36
C PHE A 78 4.68 -3.77 -9.26
N ASP A 79 5.98 -3.77 -9.53
CA ASP A 79 6.82 -4.95 -9.40
C ASP A 79 7.43 -5.00 -8.00
N VAL A 80 7.65 -6.22 -7.50
CA VAL A 80 8.21 -6.48 -6.16
C VAL A 80 9.63 -7.00 -6.30
N LYS A 81 10.56 -6.49 -5.47
CA LYS A 81 11.95 -6.93 -5.48
C LYS A 81 12.13 -8.35 -4.93
N ASP A 82 11.40 -8.66 -3.87
CA ASP A 82 11.45 -9.94 -3.15
C ASP A 82 10.10 -10.17 -2.44
N GLU A 83 9.33 -11.12 -2.94
CA GLU A 83 8.00 -11.47 -2.42
C GLU A 83 8.08 -12.34 -1.15
N GLU A 84 9.23 -12.96 -0.86
CA GLU A 84 9.43 -13.76 0.36
C GLU A 84 9.70 -12.88 1.59
N SER A 85 10.08 -11.62 1.38
CA SER A 85 10.30 -10.64 2.45
C SER A 85 9.01 -10.28 3.18
N LEU A 86 9.10 -10.07 4.50
CA LEU A 86 8.00 -9.52 5.29
C LEU A 86 7.64 -8.10 4.81
N ASN A 87 8.64 -7.27 4.52
CA ASN A 87 8.45 -5.90 4.08
C ASN A 87 8.89 -5.76 2.63
N TRP A 88 7.92 -5.57 1.74
CA TRP A 88 8.19 -5.57 0.30
C TRP A 88 8.77 -4.24 -0.16
N VAL A 89 9.65 -4.31 -1.14
CA VAL A 89 10.20 -3.15 -1.84
C VAL A 89 9.65 -3.14 -3.26
N PHE A 90 9.12 -1.99 -3.67
CA PHE A 90 8.51 -1.82 -4.99
C PHE A 90 9.34 -0.89 -5.89
N ASN A 91 9.06 -0.93 -7.18
CA ASN A 91 9.64 -0.01 -8.17
C ASN A 91 8.89 1.32 -8.26
N ILE A 92 8.88 2.06 -7.16
CA ILE A 92 8.21 3.36 -7.02
C ILE A 92 9.23 4.51 -7.13
N SER A 93 8.84 5.60 -7.79
CA SER A 93 9.56 6.87 -7.81
C SER A 93 9.68 7.48 -6.41
N GLU A 94 10.89 7.74 -5.94
CA GLU A 94 11.10 8.51 -4.69
C GLU A 94 10.45 9.89 -4.75
N LYS A 95 10.40 10.49 -5.96
CA LYS A 95 9.79 11.79 -6.18
C LYS A 95 8.28 11.75 -5.92
N SER A 96 7.58 10.73 -6.44
CA SER A 96 6.13 10.64 -6.22
C SER A 96 5.78 10.44 -4.75
N ILE A 97 6.62 9.72 -3.98
CA ILE A 97 6.41 9.56 -2.54
C ILE A 97 6.56 10.90 -1.80
N LYS A 98 7.56 11.72 -2.16
CA LYS A 98 7.77 13.03 -1.52
C LYS A 98 6.62 14.00 -1.81
N ASN A 99 6.09 13.95 -3.02
CA ASN A 99 4.96 14.79 -3.45
C ASN A 99 3.65 14.49 -2.70
N LEU A 100 3.55 13.38 -1.95
CA LEU A 100 2.37 13.08 -1.13
C LEU A 100 2.24 13.98 0.10
N GLY A 101 3.31 14.68 0.49
CA GLY A 101 3.36 15.54 1.68
C GLY A 101 3.69 17.01 1.39
N GLU A 102 3.72 17.41 0.11
CA GLU A 102 3.80 18.81 -0.34
C GLU A 102 2.41 19.34 -0.73
#